data_AF-A0AAV0VC18-F1
#
_entry.id   AF-A0AAV0VC18-F1
#
_cell.length_a   1.000
_cell.length_b   1.000
_cell.length_c   1.000
_cell.angle_alpha   90.00
_cell.angle_beta   90.00
_cell.angle_gamma   90.00
#
_symmetry.space_group_name_H-M   'P 1'
#
loop_
_entity.id
_entity.type
_entity.pdbx_description
1 polymer ?
#
loop_
_entity_poly.entity_id
_entity_poly.type
_entity_poly.pdbx_seq_one_letter_code
_entity_poly.pdbx_strand_id
1 'polypeptide(L)'
;MQLKWPVLHLYTQCLRSARRCPKWEQREMMKVYVQMKFRDEIDTKDPDRVKALLADGREELERMDYYHSIYEAKQRVEKATAGAADIAQIGSRQPPNCPQCQVAYPSKLDNFCANCGLKRPECS
;
A
#
# COMPACT_ATOMS: atom_id res chain seq x y z
N MET A 1 17.99 24.27 27.19
CA MET A 1 16.80 23.90 26.35
C MET A 1 17.18 23.13 25.07
N GLN A 2 18.21 22.28 25.07
CA GLN A 2 18.74 21.67 23.83
C GLN A 2 17.91 20.48 23.28
N LEU A 3 17.03 19.86 24.08
CA LEU A 3 16.34 18.62 23.69
C LEU A 3 14.94 18.83 23.09
N LYS A 4 14.39 20.06 23.12
CA LYS A 4 13.03 20.34 22.61
C LYS A 4 12.92 20.11 21.09
N TRP A 5 13.93 20.53 20.33
CA TRP A 5 13.93 20.38 18.88
C TRP A 5 14.02 18.91 18.44
N PRO A 6 14.93 18.07 18.99
CA PRO A 6 14.93 16.63 18.74
C PRO A 6 13.58 15.94 19.01
N VAL A 7 12.90 16.29 20.11
CA VAL A 7 11.58 15.73 20.45
C VAL A 7 10.54 16.10 19.41
N LEU A 8 10.45 17.37 19.01
CA LEU A 8 9.50 17.82 17.99
C LEU A 8 9.80 17.23 16.61
N HIS A 9 11.08 17.06 16.29
CA HIS A 9 11.51 16.43 15.04
C HIS A 9 11.05 14.97 14.98
N LEU A 10 11.33 14.19 16.04
CA LEU A 10 10.91 12.78 16.12
C LEU A 10 9.39 12.66 16.07
N TYR A 11 8.66 13.49 16.83
CA TYR A 11 7.19 13.52 16.80
C TYR A 11 6.65 13.72 15.38
N THR A 12 7.24 14.66 14.63
CA THR A 12 6.86 14.94 13.24
C THR A 12 7.14 13.74 12.33
N GLN A 13 8.26 13.06 12.52
CA GLN A 13 8.61 11.86 11.75
C GLN A 13 7.62 10.72 12.03
N CYS A 14 7.28 10.47 13.30
CA CYS A 14 6.28 9.47 13.68
C CYS A 14 4.91 9.75 13.04
N LEU A 15 4.46 11.02 13.05
CA LEU A 15 3.22 11.40 12.37
C LEU A 15 3.27 11.23 10.85
N ARG A 16 4.43 11.45 10.22
CA ARG A 16 4.62 11.20 8.78
C ARG A 16 4.58 9.71 8.48
N SER A 17 5.22 8.89 9.31
CA SER A 17 5.19 7.43 9.17
C SER A 17 3.77 6.89 9.33
N ALA A 18 3.01 7.35 10.33
CA ALA A 18 1.59 7.01 10.51
C ALA A 18 0.72 7.26 9.26
N ARG A 19 0.98 8.32 8.48
CA ARG A 19 0.25 8.63 7.24
C ARG A 19 0.53 7.62 6.11
N ARG A 20 1.63 6.86 6.19
CA ARG A 20 2.01 5.83 5.22
C ARG A 20 1.25 4.51 5.45
N CYS A 21 0.51 4.36 6.54
CA CYS A 21 -0.34 3.19 6.74
C CYS A 21 -1.35 3.05 5.57
N PRO A 22 -1.61 1.84 5.06
CA PRO A 22 -2.43 1.66 3.87
C PRO A 22 -3.91 1.99 4.10
N LYS A 23 -4.46 1.60 5.26
CA LYS A 23 -5.88 1.81 5.61
C LYS A 23 -6.08 3.09 6.41
N TRP A 24 -7.18 3.79 6.18
CA TRP A 24 -7.48 5.06 6.86
C TRP A 24 -7.61 4.89 8.38
N GLU A 25 -8.28 3.83 8.83
CA GLU A 25 -8.48 3.52 10.25
C GLU A 25 -7.13 3.31 10.94
N GLN A 26 -6.18 2.66 10.26
CA GLN A 26 -4.83 2.45 10.77
C GLN A 26 -4.03 3.77 10.87
N ARG A 27 -4.22 4.69 9.91
CA ARG A 27 -3.59 6.02 9.95
C ARG A 27 -4.06 6.81 11.16
N GLU A 28 -5.39 6.86 11.38
CA GLU A 28 -5.94 7.60 12.52
C GLU A 28 -5.58 6.94 13.85
N MET A 29 -5.64 5.60 13.93
CA MET A 29 -5.21 4.87 15.12
C MET A 29 -3.73 5.14 15.45
N MET A 30 -2.84 5.05 14.47
CA MET A 30 -1.40 5.29 14.69
C MET A 30 -1.11 6.74 15.05
N LYS A 31 -1.80 7.71 14.43
CA LYS A 31 -1.70 9.13 14.78
C LYS A 31 -2.11 9.39 16.24
N VAL A 32 -3.21 8.80 16.69
CA VAL A 32 -3.66 8.91 18.09
C VAL A 32 -2.64 8.26 19.04
N TYR A 33 -2.12 7.08 18.67
CA TYR A 33 -1.12 6.37 19.47
C TYR A 33 0.17 7.20 19.64
N VAL A 34 0.68 7.81 18.57
CA VAL A 34 1.83 8.71 18.63
C VAL A 34 1.55 9.91 19.54
N GLN A 35 0.38 10.54 19.40
CA GLN A 35 0.00 11.67 20.27
C GLN A 35 -0.07 11.28 21.74
N MET A 36 -0.62 10.11 22.05
CA MET A 36 -0.71 9.58 23.40
C MET A 36 0.69 9.39 24.00
N LYS A 37 1.59 8.67 23.31
CA LYS A 37 2.94 8.39 23.80
C LYS A 37 3.76 9.64 24.10
N PHE A 38 3.69 10.66 23.26
CA PHE A 38 4.40 11.92 23.53
C PHE A 38 3.75 12.73 24.65
N ARG A 39 2.43 12.63 24.83
CA ARG A 39 1.70 13.30 25.91
C ARG A 39 2.00 12.68 27.27
N ASP A 40 2.14 11.36 27.33
CA ASP A 40 2.43 10.63 28.58
C ASP A 40 3.75 11.07 29.23
N GLU A 41 4.67 11.64 28.44
CA GLU A 41 5.99 12.11 28.89
C GLU A 41 6.14 13.64 28.87
N ILE A 42 5.04 14.40 28.79
CA ILE A 42 5.07 15.86 28.61
C ILE A 42 5.77 16.61 29.76
N ASP A 43 5.66 16.09 30.97
CA ASP A 43 6.21 16.70 32.19
C ASP A 43 7.62 16.21 32.53
N THR A 44 8.21 15.37 31.67
CA THR A 44 9.55 14.81 31.89
C THR A 44 10.62 15.91 31.75
N LYS A 45 11.29 16.22 32.87
CA LYS A 45 12.34 17.26 32.95
C LYS A 45 13.76 16.71 32.96
N ASP A 46 13.92 15.42 33.29
CA ASP A 46 15.23 14.77 33.34
C ASP A 46 15.81 14.62 31.92
N PRO A 47 16.93 15.29 31.59
CA PRO A 47 17.50 15.24 30.25
C PRO A 47 17.99 13.85 29.85
N ASP A 48 18.41 13.01 30.79
CA ASP A 48 18.91 11.66 30.46
C ASP A 48 17.75 10.71 30.17
N ARG A 49 16.64 10.81 30.91
CA ARG A 49 15.38 10.17 30.53
C ARG A 49 14.89 10.61 29.15
N VAL A 50 14.92 11.92 28.84
CA VAL A 50 14.52 12.41 27.51
C VAL A 50 15.40 11.80 26.40
N LYS A 51 16.71 11.65 26.62
CA LYS A 51 17.61 11.01 25.64
C LYS A 51 17.28 9.52 25.45
N ALA A 52 16.99 8.81 26.53
CA ALA A 52 16.59 7.39 26.47
C ALA A 52 15.29 7.24 25.66
N LEU A 53 14.25 8.01 25.99
CA LEU A 53 12.98 8.02 25.27
C LEU A 53 13.14 8.37 23.78
N LEU A 54 14.03 9.31 23.47
CA LEU A 54 14.36 9.65 22.09
C LEU A 54 15.06 8.50 21.34
N ALA A 55 15.88 7.71 22.02
CA ALA A 55 16.52 6.54 21.43
C ALA A 55 15.49 5.44 21.16
N ASP A 56 14.66 5.11 22.15
CA ASP A 56 13.60 4.11 22.04
C ASP A 56 12.60 4.47 20.93
N GLY A 57 12.17 5.74 20.90
CA GLY A 57 11.24 6.22 19.88
C GLY A 57 11.83 6.21 18.46
N ARG A 58 13.15 6.39 18.29
CA ARG A 58 13.81 6.21 16.99
C ARG A 58 13.81 4.77 16.55
N GLU A 59 14.12 3.84 17.45
CA GLU A 59 14.11 2.41 17.16
C GLU A 59 12.70 1.92 16.78
N GLU A 60 11.67 2.39 17.48
CA GLU A 60 10.27 2.11 17.12
C GLU A 60 9.89 2.65 15.74
N LEU A 61 10.32 3.88 15.42
CA LEU A 61 10.08 4.47 14.12
C LEU A 61 10.79 3.70 12.99
N GLU A 62 12.05 3.30 13.20
CA GLU A 62 12.82 2.50 12.24
C GLU A 62 12.14 1.16 11.96
N ARG A 63 11.63 0.49 13.00
CA ARG A 63 10.81 -0.74 12.84
C ARG A 63 9.57 -0.47 11.99
N MET A 64 8.86 0.62 12.25
CA MET A 64 7.65 0.97 11.47
C MET A 64 8.00 1.25 10.00
N ASP A 65 9.05 2.01 9.75
CA ASP A 65 9.52 2.33 8.40
C ASP A 65 10.02 1.09 7.65
N TYR A 66 10.63 0.13 8.34
CA TYR A 66 10.94 -1.18 7.78
C TYR A 66 9.67 -1.91 7.33
N TYR A 67 8.63 -1.98 8.16
CA TYR A 67 7.37 -2.61 7.76
C TYR A 67 6.72 -1.92 6.56
N HIS A 68 6.76 -0.59 6.50
CA HIS A 68 6.30 0.15 5.33
C HIS A 68 7.12 -0.21 4.08
N SER A 69 8.45 -0.33 4.18
CA SER A 69 9.30 -0.69 3.04
C SER A 69 8.96 -2.08 2.46
N ILE A 70 8.71 -3.06 3.33
CA ILE A 70 8.35 -4.42 2.92
C ILE A 70 6.97 -4.43 2.25
N TYR A 71 6.01 -3.68 2.80
CA TYR A 71 4.68 -3.56 2.22
C TYR A 71 4.70 -2.87 0.85
N GLU A 72 5.44 -1.77 0.71
CA GLU A 72 5.62 -1.06 -0.56
C GLU A 72 6.32 -1.95 -1.60
N ALA A 73 7.34 -2.72 -1.21
CA ALA A 73 8.02 -3.66 -2.08
C ALA A 73 7.05 -4.74 -2.61
N LYS A 74 6.21 -5.32 -1.73
CA LYS A 74 5.18 -6.28 -2.14
C LYS A 74 4.20 -5.67 -3.16
N GLN A 75 3.71 -4.46 -2.90
CA GLN A 75 2.82 -3.77 -3.84
C GLN A 75 3.47 -3.50 -5.21
N ARG A 76 4.77 -3.18 -5.25
CA ARG A 76 5.47 -2.95 -6.52
C ARG A 76 5.55 -4.23 -7.35
N VAL A 77 5.81 -5.37 -6.71
CA VAL A 77 5.84 -6.68 -7.39
C VAL A 77 4.45 -7.02 -7.94
N GLU A 78 3.39 -6.86 -7.15
CA GLU A 78 2.01 -7.12 -7.57
C GLU A 78 1.58 -6.23 -8.76
N LYS A 79 1.97 -4.94 -8.75
CA LYS A 79 1.69 -4.03 -9.86
C LYS A 79 2.49 -4.38 -11.12
N ALA A 80 3.74 -4.83 -10.98
CA ALA A 80 4.57 -5.25 -12.11
C ALA A 80 4.02 -6.53 -12.76
N THR A 81 3.54 -7.50 -11.98
CA THR A 81 2.92 -8.71 -12.53
C THR A 81 1.55 -8.44 -13.14
N ALA A 82 0.74 -7.54 -12.57
CA ALA A 82 -0.51 -7.08 -13.18
C ALA A 82 -0.27 -6.30 -14.49
N GLY A 83 0.72 -5.40 -14.53
CA GLY A 83 1.09 -4.67 -15.75
C GLY A 83 1.71 -5.55 -16.84
N ALA A 84 2.42 -6.62 -16.46
CA ALA A 84 2.90 -7.63 -17.40
C ALA A 84 1.77 -8.47 -18.00
N ALA A 85 0.68 -8.71 -17.25
CA ALA A 85 -0.53 -9.34 -17.79
C ALA A 85 -1.25 -8.44 -18.81
N ASP A 86 -1.21 -7.11 -18.64
CA ASP A 86 -1.76 -6.16 -19.62
C ASP A 86 -0.92 -6.08 -20.91
N ILE A 87 0.41 -6.24 -20.83
CA ILE A 87 1.29 -6.26 -22.02
C ILE A 87 1.25 -7.64 -22.73
N ALA A 88 1.04 -8.73 -21.98
CA ALA A 88 0.88 -10.07 -22.55
C ALA A 88 -0.46 -10.27 -23.30
N GLN A 89 -1.47 -9.43 -23.07
CA GLN A 89 -2.75 -9.47 -23.80
C GLN A 89 -2.70 -8.91 -25.24
N ILE A 90 -1.52 -8.49 -25.73
CA ILE A 90 -1.35 -8.15 -27.16
C ILE A 90 -1.16 -9.44 -28.01
N GLY A 91 -0.96 -10.60 -27.38
CA GLY A 91 -0.62 -11.86 -28.06
C GLY A 91 -1.78 -12.78 -28.48
N SER A 92 -3.01 -12.62 -27.97
CA SER A 92 -4.13 -13.52 -28.32
C SER A 92 -5.20 -12.80 -29.14
N ARG A 93 -5.04 -12.80 -30.47
CA ARG A 93 -6.07 -12.35 -31.42
C ARG A 93 -7.28 -13.29 -31.38
N GLN A 94 -8.14 -13.15 -30.37
CA GLN A 94 -9.42 -13.84 -30.34
C GLN A 94 -10.37 -13.25 -31.40
N PRO A 95 -11.16 -14.09 -32.10
CA PRO A 95 -12.03 -13.64 -33.18
C PRO A 95 -13.11 -12.68 -32.65
N PRO A 96 -13.37 -11.53 -33.30
CA PRO A 96 -14.28 -10.50 -32.79
C PRO A 96 -15.75 -10.95 -32.75
N ASN A 97 -16.11 -11.98 -33.52
CA ASN A 97 -17.48 -12.45 -33.68
C ASN A 97 -17.58 -13.95 -33.38
N CYS A 98 -18.74 -14.37 -32.87
CA CYS A 98 -19.03 -15.78 -32.66
C CYS A 98 -19.13 -16.52 -34.02
N PRO A 99 -18.42 -17.64 -34.24
CA PRO A 99 -18.44 -18.34 -35.53
C PRO A 99 -19.81 -18.94 -35.87
N GLN A 100 -20.61 -19.25 -34.86
CA GLN A 100 -21.91 -19.91 -35.05
C GLN A 100 -23.06 -18.92 -35.24
N CYS A 101 -22.97 -17.76 -34.59
CA CYS A 101 -24.08 -16.81 -34.47
C CYS A 101 -23.77 -15.48 -35.16
N GLN A 102 -22.51 -15.27 -35.57
CA GLN A 102 -21.94 -14.04 -36.17
C GLN A 102 -22.09 -12.75 -35.35
N VAL A 103 -22.70 -12.83 -34.16
CA VAL A 103 -22.82 -11.72 -33.20
C VAL A 103 -21.43 -11.36 -32.64
N ALA A 104 -21.17 -10.05 -32.54
CA ALA A 104 -19.96 -9.51 -31.92
C ALA A 104 -19.94 -9.79 -30.41
N TYR A 105 -18.76 -10.11 -29.87
CA TYR A 105 -18.61 -10.23 -28.41
C TYR A 105 -18.72 -8.84 -27.75
N PRO A 106 -19.55 -8.68 -26.69
CA PRO A 106 -19.70 -7.40 -25.99
C PRO A 106 -18.39 -6.88 -25.40
N SER A 107 -17.56 -7.79 -24.89
CA SER A 107 -16.24 -7.49 -24.34
C SER A 107 -15.15 -8.36 -24.95
N LYS A 108 -13.92 -7.81 -24.98
CA LYS A 108 -12.72 -8.58 -25.32
C LYS A 108 -12.42 -9.69 -24.29
N LEU A 109 -12.97 -9.59 -23.09
CA LEU A 109 -12.79 -10.54 -21.99
C LEU A 109 -13.85 -11.66 -21.95
N ASP A 110 -14.87 -11.61 -22.82
CA ASP A 110 -15.93 -12.61 -22.81
C ASP A 110 -15.45 -13.92 -23.43
N ASN A 111 -15.47 -14.98 -22.63
CA ASN A 111 -15.09 -16.33 -23.04
C ASN A 111 -16.25 -17.10 -23.69
N PHE A 112 -17.49 -16.62 -23.59
CA PHE A 112 -18.69 -17.28 -24.09
C PHE A 112 -19.60 -16.30 -24.83
N CYS A 113 -20.29 -16.77 -25.87
CA CYS A 113 -21.22 -15.93 -26.62
C CYS A 113 -22.49 -15.66 -25.80
N ALA A 114 -22.83 -14.39 -25.57
CA ALA A 114 -24.04 -13.99 -24.86
C ALA A 114 -25.35 -14.45 -25.53
N ASN A 115 -25.32 -14.72 -26.84
CA ASN A 115 -26.49 -15.14 -27.61
C ASN A 115 -26.69 -16.66 -27.64
N CYS A 116 -25.60 -17.44 -27.70
CA CYS A 116 -25.69 -18.88 -27.95
C CYS A 116 -24.82 -19.75 -27.04
N GLY A 117 -24.13 -19.16 -26.05
CA GLY A 117 -23.36 -19.88 -25.03
C GLY A 117 -22.09 -20.56 -25.54
N LEU A 118 -21.77 -20.49 -26.84
CA LEU A 118 -20.58 -21.12 -27.42
C LEU A 118 -19.30 -20.48 -26.85
N LYS A 119 -18.36 -21.33 -26.41
CA LYS A 119 -17.03 -20.89 -25.96
C LYS A 119 -16.27 -20.27 -27.13
N ARG A 120 -15.67 -19.10 -26.90
CA ARG A 120 -14.88 -18.37 -27.89
C ARG A 120 -13.63 -19.18 -28.26
N PRO A 121 -13.39 -19.47 -29.55
CA PRO A 121 -12.20 -20.19 -29.97
C PRO A 121 -10.94 -19.37 -29.68
N GLU A 122 -9.92 -20.03 -29.14
CA GLU A 122 -8.56 -19.48 -29.05
C GLU A 122 -7.88 -19.75 -30.40
N CYS A 123 -7.35 -18.72 -31.06
CA CYS A 123 -6.60 -18.91 -32.31
C CYS A 123 -5.34 -19.72 -32.03
N SER A 124 -5.17 -20.84 -32.76
CA SER A 124 -3.95 -21.65 -32.79
C SER A 124 -2.86 -21.00 -33.62
#